data_AF-A0A9N9VDL1-F1
#
_entry.id   AF-A0A9N9VDL1-F1
#
_cell.length_a   1.000
_cell.length_b   1.000
_cell.length_c   1.000
_cell.angle_alpha   90.00
_cell.angle_beta   90.00
_cell.angle_gamma   90.00
#
_symmetry.space_group_name_H-M   'P 1'
#
loop_
_entity.id
_entity.type
_entity.pdbx_description
1 polymer ?
#
loop_
_entity_poly.entity_id
_entity_poly.type
_entity_poly.pdbx_seq_one_letter_code
_entity_poly.pdbx_strand_id
1 'polypeptide(L)' 'MSLNVPCLDLVLYNGNEPRGFELGFDRLLPHRKYNLSTGDFITADKAGRATYKAKIDGRTQIILAPVV' A
#
# COMPACT_ATOMS: atom_id res chain seq x y z
N MET A 1 -13.49 -18.10 -12.64
CA MET A 1 -12.19 -17.56 -13.08
C MET A 1 -11.93 -16.30 -12.28
N SER A 2 -11.11 -16.38 -11.23
CA SER A 2 -10.68 -15.18 -10.51
C SER A 2 -9.66 -14.46 -11.40
N LEU A 3 -10.00 -13.28 -11.92
CA LEU A 3 -9.01 -12.43 -12.57
C LEU A 3 -7.91 -12.16 -11.54
N ASN A 4 -6.68 -12.52 -11.90
CA ASN A 4 -5.50 -12.20 -11.13
C ASN A 4 -5.25 -10.69 -11.34
N VAL A 5 -5.94 -9.85 -10.57
CA VAL A 5 -5.74 -8.39 -10.63
C VAL A 5 -4.32 -8.14 -10.11
N PRO A 6 -3.42 -7.53 -10.90
CA PRO A 6 -2.06 -7.27 -10.45
C PRO A 6 -2.09 -6.44 -9.17
N CYS A 7 -1.47 -6.96 -8.11
CA CYS A 7 -1.33 -6.29 -6.82
C CYS A 7 0.15 -6.16 -6.46
N LEU A 8 0.45 -5.18 -5.60
CA LEU A 8 1.75 -5.06 -4.95
C LEU A 8 1.65 -5.68 -3.56
N ASP A 9 2.47 -6.68 -3.28
CA ASP A 9 2.57 -7.34 -1.97
C ASP A 9 3.91 -6.98 -1.33
N LEU A 10 3.85 -6.31 -0.17
CA LEU A 10 5.01 -5.90 0.61
C LEU A 10 5.01 -6.62 1.96
N VAL A 11 6.13 -7.21 2.33
CA VAL A 11 6.36 -7.73 3.68
C VAL A 11 7.49 -6.94 4.32
N LEU A 12 7.16 -6.21 5.39
CA LEU A 12 8.04 -5.30 6.09
C LEU A 12 8.34 -5.83 7.49
N TYR A 13 9.54 -5.53 7.98
CA TYR A 13 10.00 -5.87 9.32
C TYR A 13 10.62 -4.62 9.94
N ASN A 14 10.24 -4.29 11.17
CA ASN A 14 10.95 -3.29 11.96
C ASN A 14 12.26 -3.89 12.46
N GLY A 15 13.38 -3.22 12.19
CA GLY A 15 14.70 -3.62 12.69
C GLY A 15 14.97 -3.27 14.16
N ASN A 16 14.06 -2.57 14.82
CA ASN A 16 14.13 -2.20 16.23
C ASN A 16 12.70 -2.12 16.81
N GLU A 17 12.38 -1.19 17.71
CA GLU A 17 11.03 -1.03 18.25
C GLU A 17 9.96 -0.68 17.20
N PRO A 18 8.69 -1.08 17.40
CA PRO A 18 7.59 -0.76 16.50
C PRO A 18 7.38 0.74 16.32
N ARG A 19 7.22 1.20 15.07
CA ARG A 19 7.02 2.63 14.76
C ARG A 19 6.17 2.84 13.50
N GLY A 20 5.62 4.05 13.37
CA GLY A 20 4.98 4.52 12.14
C GLY A 20 6.01 4.95 11.09
N PHE A 21 5.84 4.45 9.87
CA PHE A 21 6.63 4.79 8.68
C PHE A 21 5.70 5.36 7.61
N GLU A 22 6.19 6.36 6.86
CA GLU A 22 5.50 6.83 5.67
C GLU A 22 6.01 6.07 4.45
N LEU A 23 5.12 5.28 3.85
CA LEU A 23 5.39 4.55 2.62
C LEU A 23 4.94 5.40 1.43
N GLY A 24 5.86 5.67 0.52
CA GLY A 24 5.59 6.30 -0.76
C GLY A 24 5.38 5.25 -1.85
N PHE A 25 4.33 5.42 -2.64
CA PHE A 25 4.05 4.63 -3.83
C PHE A 25 4.12 5.54 -5.05
N ASP A 26 4.93 5.14 -6.03
CA ASP A 26 5.05 5.81 -7.33
C ASP A 26 4.50 4.90 -8.45
N ARG A 27 4.25 5.50 -9.62
CA ARG A 27 3.79 4.79 -10.83
C ARG A 27 2.44 4.09 -10.68
N LEU A 28 1.58 4.59 -9.79
CA LEU A 28 0.17 4.24 -9.75
C LEU A 28 -0.55 4.87 -10.94
N LEU A 29 -1.72 4.33 -11.29
CA LEU A 29 -2.58 4.97 -12.28
C LEU A 29 -3.14 6.27 -11.68
N PRO A 30 -2.97 7.44 -12.33
CA PRO A 30 -3.42 8.72 -11.79
C PRO A 30 -4.92 8.73 -11.44
N HIS A 31 -5.26 9.37 -10.33
CA HIS A 31 -6.62 9.51 -9.80
C HIS A 31 -7.34 8.19 -9.46
N ARG A 32 -6.63 7.05 -9.50
CA ARG A 32 -7.21 5.75 -9.12
C ARG A 32 -7.13 5.54 -7.61
N LYS A 33 -8.17 4.90 -7.09
CA LYS A 33 -8.28 4.47 -5.70
C LYS A 33 -7.77 3.04 -5.57
N TYR A 34 -7.05 2.79 -4.49
CA TYR A 34 -6.46 1.50 -4.15
C TYR A 34 -6.89 1.11 -2.74
N ASN A 35 -7.17 -0.17 -2.52
CA ASN A 35 -7.37 -0.74 -1.19
C ASN A 35 -6.04 -1.24 -0.63
N LEU A 36 -5.87 -1.08 0.67
CA LEU A 36 -4.77 -1.66 1.44
C LEU A 36 -5.30 -2.87 2.24
N SER A 37 -4.48 -3.89 2.44
CA SER A 37 -4.82 -5.04 3.29
C SER A 37 -5.12 -4.66 4.75
N THR A 38 -4.76 -3.45 5.16
CA THR A 38 -5.07 -2.88 6.48
C THR A 38 -6.53 -2.41 6.61
N GLY A 39 -7.30 -2.41 5.50
CA GLY A 39 -8.65 -1.85 5.44
C GLY A 39 -8.68 -0.37 5.01
N ASP A 40 -7.52 0.27 4.92
CA ASP A 40 -7.40 1.65 4.47
C ASP A 40 -7.49 1.76 2.93
N PHE A 41 -7.66 2.99 2.46
CA PHE A 41 -7.61 3.32 1.04
C PHE A 41 -6.68 4.48 0.79
N ILE A 42 -6.02 4.45 -0.37
CA ILE A 42 -5.25 5.58 -0.89
C ILE A 42 -5.72 5.92 -2.31
N THR A 43 -5.59 7.18 -2.68
CA THR A 43 -5.88 7.66 -4.02
C THR A 43 -4.60 8.25 -4.61
N ALA A 44 -4.23 7.81 -5.80
CA ALA A 44 -3.08 8.35 -6.51
C ALA A 44 -3.35 9.79 -6.97
N ASP A 45 -2.35 10.65 -6.83
CA ASP A 45 -2.35 12.01 -7.34
C ASP A 45 -2.28 12.04 -8.89
N LYS A 46 -2.26 13.25 -9.47
CA LYS A 46 -2.13 13.45 -10.92
C LYS A 46 -0.84 12.89 -11.54
N ALA A 47 0.19 12.69 -10.72
CA ALA A 47 1.49 12.15 -11.11
C ALA A 47 1.61 10.64 -10.83
N GLY A 48 0.52 10.00 -10.38
CA GLY A 48 0.53 8.57 -10.05
C GLY A 48 1.22 8.25 -8.73
N ARG A 49 1.18 9.17 -7.75
CA ARG A 49 1.83 9.01 -6.44
C ARG A 49 0.82 8.96 -5.31
N ALA A 50 1.11 8.21 -4.27
CA ALA A 50 0.33 8.19 -3.04
C ALA A 50 1.23 7.91 -1.84
N THR A 51 0.78 8.30 -0.64
CA THR A 51 1.46 7.94 0.60
C THR A 51 0.52 7.25 1.58
N TYR A 52 1.09 6.38 2.42
CA TYR A 52 0.38 5.69 3.48
C TYR A 52 1.25 5.65 4.75
N LYS A 53 0.64 5.97 5.90
CA LYS A 53 1.31 5.83 7.20
C LYS A 53 1.05 4.43 7.74
N ALA A 54 2.05 3.56 7.67
CA ALA A 54 1.99 2.20 8.17
C ALA A 54 2.66 2.09 9.54
N LYS A 55 2.01 1.48 10.53
CA LYS A 55 2.69 1.00 11.74
C LYS A 55 3.35 -0.33 11.40
N ILE A 56 4.68 -0.42 11.52
CA ILE A 56 5.43 -1.66 11.31
C ILE A 56 5.79 -2.23 12.68
N ASP A 57 5.31 -3.44 12.95
CA ASP A 57 5.41 -4.15 14.23
C ASP A 57 5.56 -5.65 13.96
N GLY A 58 6.78 -6.16 14.09
CA GLY A 58 7.19 -7.46 13.59
C GLY A 58 6.98 -7.60 12.07
N ARG A 59 6.62 -8.81 11.65
CA ARG A 59 6.25 -9.11 10.26
C ARG A 59 4.92 -8.42 9.92
N THR A 60 4.99 -7.35 9.16
CA THR A 60 3.82 -6.57 8.72
C THR A 60 3.63 -6.74 7.21
N GLN A 61 2.47 -7.24 6.79
CA GLN A 61 2.15 -7.42 5.37
C GLN A 61 1.19 -6.31 4.90
N ILE A 62 1.55 -5.65 3.81
CA ILE A 62 0.76 -4.59 3.16
C ILE A 62 0.55 -4.99 1.70
N ILE A 63 -0.70 -5.22 1.34
CA ILE A 63 -1.12 -5.48 -0.03
C ILE A 63 -1.81 -4.24 -0.55
N LEU A 64 -1.35 -3.70 -1.67
CA LEU A 64 -2.00 -2.61 -2.40
C LEU A 64 -2.63 -3.19 -3.68
N ALA A 65 -3.94 -3.04 -3.83
CA ALA A 65 -4.64 -3.46 -5.05
C ALA A 65 -5.60 -2.36 -5.55
N PRO A 66 -5.90 -2.32 -6.87
CA PRO A 66 -6.90 -1.40 -7.40
C PRO A 66 -8.29 -1.69 -6.81
N VAL A 67 -9.05 -0.64 -6.49
CA VAL A 67 -10.50 -0.78 -6.26
C VAL A 67 -11.17 -0.92 -7.63
N VAL A 68 -11.91 -2.01 -7.81
CA VAL A 68 -12.68 -2.31 -9.04
C VAL A 68 -13.85 -1.35 -9.22
#